data_AF-C1BWM5-F1
#
_entry.id   AF-C1BWM5-F1
#
_cell.length_a   1.000
_cell.length_b   1.000
_cell.length_c   1.000
_cell.angle_alpha   90.00
_cell.angle_beta   90.00
_cell.angle_gamma   90.00
#
_symmetry.space_group_name_H-M   'P 1'
#
loop_
_entity.id
_entity.type
_entity.pdbx_description
1 polymer ?
#
loop_
_entity_poly.entity_id
_entity_poly.type
_entity_poly.pdbx_seq_one_letter_code
_entity_poly.pdbx_strand_id
1 'polypeptide(L)' 'MGLFLIYLHAEYDCVQAQFYGDIGLGSPPQILRVSFDTGSNYLWVPSKKCSITEVSCCKFHTI' A
#
# COMPACT_ATOMS: atom_id res chain seq x y z
N MET A 1 -3.42 -6.35 -21.75
CA MET A 1 -4.75 -6.76 -21.25
C MET A 1 -4.81 -6.37 -19.77
N GLY A 2 -5.11 -5.14 -19.36
CA GLY A 2 -6.05 -4.19 -19.95
C GLY A 2 -7.48 -4.62 -19.59
N LEU A 3 -8.11 -3.90 -18.66
CA LEU A 3 -9.57 -3.76 -18.49
C LEU A 3 -10.41 -4.77 -17.67
N PHE A 4 -9.91 -5.81 -17.00
CA PHE A 4 -10.84 -6.74 -16.30
C PHE A 4 -11.20 -6.43 -14.83
N LEU A 5 -10.56 -5.47 -14.15
CA LEU A 5 -10.79 -5.24 -12.70
C LEU A 5 -11.23 -3.83 -12.32
N ILE A 6 -11.84 -3.09 -13.25
CA ILE A 6 -12.55 -1.83 -12.93
C ILE A 6 -14.08 -1.94 -13.10
N TYR A 7 -14.61 -3.14 -13.34
CA TYR A 7 -16.05 -3.40 -13.51
C TYR A 7 -16.53 -4.57 -12.63
N LEU A 8 -16.56 -4.38 -11.31
CA LEU A 8 -17.67 -4.91 -10.53
C LEU A 8 -18.03 -3.82 -9.52
N HIS A 9 -19.17 -3.19 -9.81
CA HIS A 9 -20.05 -2.42 -8.95
C HIS A 9 -19.43 -1.80 -7.68
N ALA A 10 -19.47 -0.47 -7.64
CA ALA A 10 -19.58 0.25 -6.38
C ALA A 10 -20.87 -0.19 -5.65
N GLU A 11 -20.80 -1.23 -4.83
CA GLU A 11 -21.81 -1.54 -3.82
C GLU A 11 -21.17 -1.34 -2.45
N TYR A 12 -21.55 -0.25 -1.79
CA TYR A 12 -21.37 0.02 -0.35
C TYR A 12 -20.13 -0.64 0.28
N ASP A 13 -18.97 0.00 0.11
CA ASP A 13 -17.83 -0.30 0.98
C ASP A 13 -18.15 0.25 2.38
N CYS A 14 -18.82 -0.57 3.20
CA CYS A 14 -19.00 -0.34 4.62
C CYS A 14 -17.62 -0.22 5.25
N VAL A 15 -17.06 0.99 5.27
CA VAL A 15 -15.90 1.41 6.06
C VAL A 15 -14.98 0.22 6.31
N GLN A 16 -14.35 -0.32 5.25
CA GLN A 16 -13.41 -1.42 5.42
C GLN A 16 -12.47 -1.06 6.58
N ALA A 17 -12.57 -1.83 7.67
CA ALA A 17 -11.70 -1.66 8.81
C ALA A 17 -10.28 -1.96 8.32
N GLN A 18 -9.53 -0.92 8.00
CA GLN A 18 -8.15 -1.04 7.53
C GLN A 18 -7.28 -1.27 8.76
N PHE A 19 -6.76 -2.49 8.88
CA PHE A 19 -5.86 -2.85 9.97
C PHE A 19 -4.44 -2.42 9.60
N TYR A 20 -3.94 -1.41 10.31
CA TYR A 20 -2.57 -0.93 10.15
C TYR A 20 -1.70 -1.38 11.31
N GLY A 21 -0.45 -1.72 11.02
CA GLY A 21 0.58 -1.92 12.03
C GLY A 21 1.98 -1.64 11.51
N ASP A 22 2.94 -1.70 12.41
CA ASP A 22 4.32 -1.35 12.13
C ASP A 22 5.13 -2.62 11.84
N ILE A 23 5.98 -2.54 10.81
CA ILE A 23 6.95 -3.58 10.46
C ILE A 23 8.35 -2.97 10.41
N GLY A 24 9.38 -3.77 10.74
CA GLY A 24 10.79 -3.40 10.57
C GLY A 24 11.37 -4.00 9.30
N LEU A 25 12.04 -3.19 8.48
CA LEU A 25 12.68 -3.61 7.23
C LEU A 25 14.18 -3.30 7.23
N GLY A 26 15.01 -4.33 7.01
CA GLY A 26 16.47 -4.23 6.91
C GLY A 26 17.23 -4.34 8.24
N SER A 27 18.52 -4.01 8.20
CA SER A 27 19.41 -3.97 9.37
C SER A 27 20.43 -2.82 9.19
N PRO A 28 20.36 -1.74 10.00
CA PRO A 28 19.40 -1.52 11.09
C PRO A 28 17.94 -1.40 10.59
N PRO A 29 16.93 -1.71 11.44
CA PRO A 29 15.54 -1.73 11.02
C PRO A 29 14.99 -0.34 10.66
N GLN A 30 14.35 -0.21 9.50
CA GLN A 30 13.51 0.93 9.15
C GLN A 30 12.05 0.59 9.47
N ILE A 31 11.43 1.35 10.35
CA ILE A 31 10.04 1.11 10.78
C ILE A 31 9.08 1.72 9.77
N LEU A 32 8.16 0.91 9.25
CA LEU A 32 7.16 1.31 8.25
C LEU A 32 5.78 0.91 8.74
N ARG A 33 4.80 1.80 8.56
CA ARG A 33 3.39 1.50 8.82
C ARG A 33 2.72 0.95 7.57
N VAL A 34 2.18 -0.26 7.65
CA VAL A 34 1.59 -0.99 6.52
C VAL A 34 0.15 -1.40 6.81
N SER A 35 -0.66 -1.55 5.75
CA SER A 35 -2.00 -2.14 5.83
C SER A 35 -1.90 -3.65 5.69
N PHE A 36 -2.59 -4.39 6.57
CA PHE A 36 -2.73 -5.84 6.46
C PHE A 36 -3.96 -6.18 5.62
N ASP A 37 -3.73 -6.60 4.39
CA ASP A 37 -4.75 -7.05 3.45
C ASP A 37 -4.74 -8.58 3.36
N THR A 38 -5.83 -9.23 3.79
CA THR A 38 -5.98 -10.70 3.70
C THR A 38 -6.26 -11.17 2.27
N GLY A 39 -6.60 -10.27 1.35
CA GLY A 39 -6.89 -10.55 -0.04
C GLY A 39 -5.66 -10.65 -0.95
N SER A 40 -4.46 -10.39 -0.43
CA SER A 40 -3.21 -10.43 -1.18
C SER A 40 -2.08 -11.14 -0.42
N ASN A 41 -1.04 -11.55 -1.15
CA ASN A 41 0.10 -12.29 -0.62
C ASN A 41 1.45 -11.62 -0.95
N TYR A 42 1.42 -10.34 -1.32
CA TYR A 42 2.61 -9.55 -1.66
C TYR A 42 2.81 -8.42 -0.65
N LEU A 43 4.07 -8.22 -0.24
CA LEU A 43 4.49 -7.02 0.47
C LEU A 43 5.10 -6.05 -0.54
N TRP A 44 4.55 -4.84 -0.61
CA TRP A 44 5.12 -3.74 -1.37
C TRP A 44 5.45 -2.57 -0.45
N VAL A 45 6.57 -1.89 -0.71
CA VAL A 45 6.97 -0.69 0.02
C VAL A 45 7.50 0.34 -0.98
N PRO A 46 7.20 1.63 -0.81
CA PRO A 46 7.76 2.66 -1.68
C PRO A 46 9.29 2.73 -1.50
N SER A 47 10.00 2.82 -2.62
CA SER A 47 11.45 2.98 -2.61
C SER A 47 11.84 4.42 -2.32
N LYS A 48 12.97 4.64 -1.63
CA LYS A 48 13.59 5.97 -1.47
C LYS A 48 13.97 6.61 -2.82
N LYS A 49 14.13 5.81 -3.87
CA LYS A 49 14.46 6.29 -5.22
C LYS A 49 13.21 6.55 -6.07
N CYS A 50 12.01 6.48 -5.49
CA CYS A 50 10.78 6.65 -6.23
C CYS A 50 10.60 8.12 -6.67
N SER A 51 10.06 8.33 -7.87
CA SER A 51 9.81 9.68 -8.39
C SER A 51 8.63 10.31 -7.68
N ILE A 52 8.71 11.61 -7.39
CA ILE A 52 7.60 12.37 -6.79
C ILE A 52 6.35 12.41 -7.69
N THR A 53 6.51 12.14 -8.98
CA THR A 53 5.41 12.03 -9.94
C THR A 53 4.61 10.73 -9.80
N GLU A 54 5.14 9.73 -9.10
CA GLU A 54 4.43 8.48 -8.83
C GLU A 54 3.48 8.63 -7.63
N VAL A 55 2.20 8.31 -7.81
CA VAL A 55 1.16 8.46 -6.77
C VAL A 55 1.51 7.66 -5.51
N SER A 56 2.07 6.46 -5.69
CA SER A 56 2.54 5.59 -4.60
C SER A 56 3.72 6.17 -3.81
N CYS A 57 4.44 7.16 -4.35
CA CYS A 57 5.45 7.93 -3.64
C CYS A 57 4.88 9.19 -3.00
N CYS A 58 3.98 9.87 -3.71
CA CYS A 58 3.44 11.17 -3.31
C CYS A 58 2.67 11.13 -1.98
N LYS A 59 2.00 10.00 -1.67
CA LYS A 59 1.21 9.84 -0.44
C LYS A 59 2.01 9.45 0.80
N PHE A 60 3.25 9.01 0.62
CA PHE A 60 4.17 8.70 1.72
C PHE A 60 5.26 9.75 1.67
N HIS A 61 4.99 10.92 2.28
CA HIS A 61 6.01 11.94 2.49
C HIS A 61 7.16 11.31 3.28
N THR A 62 8.18 10.86 2.53
CA THR A 62 9.53 10.49 2.96
C THR A 62 9.66 9.61 4.21
N ILE A 63 10.21 8.42 4.00
CA ILE A 63 11.15 7.85 4.99
C ILE A 63 12.30 8.85 5.17
#